data_AF-A0AAQ4DGU9-F1
#
_entry.id   AF-A0AAQ4DGU9-F1
#
_cell.length_a   1.000
_cell.length_b   1.000
_cell.length_c   1.000
_cell.angle_alpha   90.00
_cell.angle_beta   90.00
_cell.angle_gamma   90.00
#
_symmetry.space_group_name_H-M   'P 1'
#
loop_
_entity.id
_entity.type
_entity.pdbx_description
1 polymer ?
#
loop_
_entity_poly.entity_id
_entity_poly.type
_entity_poly.pdbx_seq_one_letter_code
_entity_poly.pdbx_strand_id
1 'polypeptide(L)' 'MVDRNFDTDPYFGGTETCIRGTETGTYPVGLSNPIVQYSPDVSLQVILTRISSPEYVKKNVFHVETVDG' A
#
# COMPACT_ATOMS: atom_id res chain seq x y z
N MET A 1 -6.14 -4.74 -6.18
CA MET A 1 -5.30 -4.60 -7.39
C MET A 1 -5.80 -5.61 -8.40
N VAL A 2 -6.23 -5.14 -9.56
CA VAL A 2 -6.79 -6.03 -10.61
C VAL A 2 -5.68 -6.51 -11.53
N ASP A 3 -4.73 -5.63 -11.88
CA ASP A 3 -3.59 -5.92 -12.75
C ASP A 3 -2.29 -5.36 -12.17
N ARG A 4 -1.17 -6.00 -12.52
CA ARG A 4 0.21 -5.53 -12.29
C ARG A 4 1.08 -5.80 -13.52
N ASN A 5 2.10 -4.97 -13.72
CA ASN A 5 3.08 -5.11 -14.80
C ASN A 5 4.46 -5.57 -14.28
N PHE A 6 4.50 -6.13 -13.07
CA PHE A 6 5.69 -6.67 -12.43
C PHE A 6 5.38 -8.07 -11.90
N ASP A 7 6.40 -8.93 -11.87
CA ASP A 7 6.21 -10.33 -11.52
C ASP A 7 6.27 -10.59 -10.01
N THR A 8 6.96 -9.76 -9.23
CA THR A 8 7.18 -9.99 -7.78
C THR A 8 7.11 -8.70 -6.97
N ASP A 9 6.48 -8.77 -5.80
CA ASP A 9 6.49 -7.74 -4.76
C ASP A 9 7.27 -8.24 -3.52
N PRO A 10 8.05 -7.39 -2.84
CA PRO A 10 8.80 -7.78 -1.65
C PRO A 10 7.95 -8.32 -0.49
N TYR A 11 6.68 -7.93 -0.37
CA TYR A 11 5.83 -8.27 0.76
C TYR A 11 4.90 -9.44 0.50
N PHE A 12 4.27 -9.49 -0.67
CA PHE A 12 3.35 -10.57 -1.05
C PHE A 12 3.88 -11.46 -2.18
N GLY A 13 5.15 -11.36 -2.55
CA GLY A 13 5.75 -12.25 -3.55
C GLY A 13 5.17 -12.09 -4.95
N GLY A 14 5.23 -13.16 -5.76
CA GLY A 14 4.96 -13.06 -7.20
C GLY A 14 3.69 -13.68 -7.75
N THR A 15 3.11 -14.64 -7.06
CA THR A 15 1.89 -15.34 -7.54
C THR A 15 0.63 -14.94 -6.81
N GLU A 16 0.73 -14.10 -5.77
CA GLU A 16 -0.43 -13.73 -4.96
C GLU A 16 -1.45 -12.92 -5.76
N THR A 17 -2.71 -13.29 -5.58
CA THR A 17 -3.88 -12.66 -6.20
C THR A 17 -4.82 -12.10 -5.13
N CYS A 18 -5.90 -11.46 -5.55
CA CYS A 18 -6.94 -10.91 -4.64
C CYS A 18 -6.42 -9.82 -3.67
N ILE A 19 -5.34 -9.13 -4.04
CA ILE A 19 -4.74 -8.07 -3.22
C ILE A 19 -5.75 -6.92 -3.05
N ARG A 20 -6.11 -6.59 -1.80
CA ARG A 20 -7.08 -5.55 -1.47
C ARG A 20 -6.57 -4.71 -0.30
N GLY A 21 -6.51 -3.40 -0.50
CA GLY A 21 -6.33 -2.44 0.59
C GLY A 21 -7.69 -1.97 1.12
N THR A 22 -7.86 -1.96 2.43
CA THR A 22 -9.02 -1.38 3.11
C THR A 22 -8.54 -0.35 4.12
N GLU A 23 -8.96 0.90 3.98
CA GLU A 23 -8.71 1.93 5.00
C GLU A 23 -9.46 1.59 6.28
N THR A 24 -8.80 1.73 7.43
CA THR A 24 -9.36 1.32 8.73
C THR A 24 -9.89 2.47 9.57
N GLY A 25 -9.88 3.71 9.06
CA GLY A 25 -10.42 4.85 9.78
C GLY A 25 -10.19 6.19 9.10
N THR A 26 -10.49 7.26 9.83
CA THR A 26 -10.25 8.65 9.42
C THR A 26 -8.84 9.05 9.83
N TYR A 27 -8.02 9.46 8.87
CA TYR A 27 -6.64 9.86 9.10
C TYR A 27 -6.40 11.33 8.76
N PRO A 28 -5.34 11.96 9.31
CA PRO A 28 -4.91 13.29 8.90
C PRO A 28 -4.69 13.37 7.38
N VAL A 29 -4.89 14.57 6.82
CA VAL A 29 -4.73 14.79 5.37
C VAL A 29 -3.34 14.36 4.90
N GLY A 30 -3.31 13.35 4.04
CA GLY A 30 -2.07 12.83 3.44
C GLY A 30 -1.40 11.70 4.21
N LEU A 31 -2.06 11.13 5.21
CA LEU A 31 -1.65 9.88 5.86
C LEU A 31 -2.84 8.90 5.84
N SER A 32 -2.59 7.60 5.73
CA SER A 32 -3.60 6.56 5.91
C SER A 32 -2.96 5.25 6.35
N ASN A 33 -3.64 4.45 7.17
CA ASN A 33 -3.13 3.16 7.62
C ASN A 33 -4.05 1.99 7.17
N PRO A 34 -4.04 1.63 5.88
CA PRO A 34 -4.85 0.53 5.39
C PRO A 34 -4.32 -0.83 5.87
N ILE A 35 -5.24 -1.80 5.92
CA ILE A 35 -4.88 -3.22 5.94
C ILE A 35 -4.88 -3.72 4.50
N VAL A 36 -3.77 -4.30 4.07
CA VAL A 36 -3.63 -4.97 2.78
C VAL A 36 -3.82 -6.47 2.99
N GLN A 37 -4.84 -7.04 2.38
CA GLN A 37 -5.13 -8.48 2.40
C GLN A 37 -4.78 -9.09 1.06
N TYR A 38 -4.11 -10.23 1.06
CA TYR A 38 -3.72 -10.98 -0.14
C TYR A 38 -3.57 -12.45 0.23
N SER A 39 -3.90 -13.37 -0.68
CA SER A 39 -4.36 -14.70 -0.25
C SER A 39 -5.54 -14.59 0.75
N PRO A 40 -6.38 -15.62 0.91
CA PRO A 40 -7.53 -15.50 1.81
C PRO A 40 -7.16 -15.21 3.27
N ASP A 41 -5.93 -15.56 3.69
CA ASP A 41 -5.55 -15.62 5.10
C ASP A 41 -4.39 -14.70 5.50
N VAL A 42 -3.80 -13.92 4.59
CA VAL A 42 -2.67 -13.02 4.91
C VAL A 42 -3.14 -11.57 4.93
N SER A 43 -2.75 -10.87 6.00
CA SER A 43 -3.00 -9.44 6.16
C SER A 43 -1.72 -8.72 6.60
N LEU A 44 -1.45 -7.59 5.96
CA LEU A 44 -0.32 -6.71 6.23
C LEU A 44 -0.87 -5.34 6.64
N GLN A 45 -0.44 -4.83 7.79
CA GLN A 45 -0.73 -3.46 8.15
C GLN A 45 0.31 -2.52 7.55
N VAL A 46 -0.17 -1.50 6.85
CA VAL A 46 0.66 -0.57 6.07
C VAL A 46 0.39 0.85 6.51
N ILE A 47 1.43 1.69 6.53
CA ILE A 47 1.36 3.14 6.67
C ILE A 47 1.61 3.73 5.28
N LEU A 48 0.66 4.53 4.79
CA LEU A 48 0.80 5.29 3.56
C LEU A 48 0.94 6.77 3.88
N THR A 49 2.06 7.36 3.47
CA THR A 49 2.29 8.80 3.57
C THR A 49 2.33 9.41 2.17
N ARG A 50 1.50 10.43 1.91
CA ARG A 50 1.55 11.17 0.65
C ARG A 50 2.73 12.13 0.65
N ILE A 51 3.64 11.94 -0.30
CA ILE A 51 4.82 12.77 -0.57
C ILE A 51 4.77 13.34 -1.99
N SER A 52 5.64 14.31 -2.27
CA SER A 52 5.83 14.84 -3.63
C SER A 52 7.07 14.22 -4.26
N SER A 53 6.97 13.79 -5.51
CA SER A 53 8.15 13.48 -6.32
C SER A 53 8.90 14.77 -6.69
N PRO A 54 10.18 14.70 -7.10
CA PRO A 54 10.94 15.86 -7.56
C PRO A 54 10.15 16.67 -8.60
N GLU A 55 10.20 18.00 -8.50
CA GLU A 55 9.52 18.97 -9.38
C GLU A 55 7.99 19.10 -9.21
N TYR A 56 7.35 18.27 -8.36
CA TYR A 56 5.91 18.37 -8.11
C TYR A 56 5.59 19.18 -6.85
N VAL A 57 4.72 20.18 -7.00
CA VAL A 57 4.22 20.98 -5.86
C VAL A 57 3.17 20.21 -5.05
N LYS A 58 2.34 19.39 -5.71
CA LYS A 58 1.30 18.60 -5.06
C LYS A 58 1.79 17.18 -4.76
N LYS A 59 1.41 16.67 -3.59
CA LYS A 59 1.67 15.29 -3.18
C LYS A 59 1.00 14.29 -4.12
N ASN A 60 1.79 13.51 -4.84
CA ASN A 60 1.38 12.61 -5.91
C ASN A 60 1.90 11.18 -5.76
N VAL A 61 2.74 10.91 -4.76
CA VAL A 61 3.33 9.60 -4.49
C VAL A 61 2.90 9.11 -3.11
N PHE A 62 2.65 7.81 -2.99
CA PHE A 62 2.53 7.14 -1.70
C PHE A 62 3.89 6.57 -1.29
N HIS A 63 4.42 7.05 -0.18
CA HIS A 63 5.46 6.37 0.56
C HIS A 63 4.81 5.27 1.41
N VAL A 64 5.33 4.04 1.31
CA VAL A 64 4.72 2.83 1.86
C VAL A 64 5.67 2.23 2.89
N GLU A 65 5.19 2.06 4.11
CA GLU A 65 5.92 1.39 5.20
C GLU A 65 5.05 0.28 5.77
N THR A 66 5.62 -0.87 6.09
CA THR A 66 4.91 -1.93 6.84
C THR A 66 5.07 -1.69 8.33
N VAL A 67 4.04 -2.01 9.10
CA VAL A 67 4.11 -1.90 10.58
C VAL A 67 4.97 -3.02 11.17
N ASP A 68 4.96 -4.18 10.52
CA ASP A 68 5.81 -5.32 10.83
C ASP A 68 6.85 -5.45 9.71
N GLY A 69 8.13 -5.25 10.07
CA GLY A 69 9.28 -5.34 9.15
C GLY A 69 9.70 -6.78 8.89
#